data_AF-A0A317J9B6-F1
#
_entry.id   AF-A0A317J9B6-F1
#
_cell.length_a   1.000
_cell.length_b   1.000
_cell.length_c   1.000
_cell.angle_alpha   90.00
_cell.angle_beta   90.00
_cell.angle_gamma   90.00
#
_symmetry.space_group_name_H-M   'P 1'
#
loop_
_entity.id
_entity.type
_entity.pdbx_description
1 polymer ?
#
loop_
_entity_poly.entity_id
_entity_poly.type
_entity_poly.pdbx_seq_one_letter_code
_entity_poly.pdbx_strand_id
1 'polypeptide(L)' 'MLVDPKGLNDVYFGLMMKVVRAGGEAEFVACASKETFPKIKMGPAEQKIKEVFWKECFKALQSRGLLSPANKVA' A
#
# COMPACT_ATOMS: atom_id res chain seq x y z
N MET A 1 14.70 -17.49 -13.24
CA MET A 1 14.59 -17.66 -11.77
C MET A 1 13.39 -16.84 -11.34
N LEU A 2 12.31 -17.47 -10.85
CA LEU A 2 11.16 -16.76 -10.29
C LEU A 2 11.60 -16.14 -8.95
N VAL A 3 12.33 -15.05 -9.02
CA VAL A 3 12.63 -14.22 -7.86
C VAL A 3 11.33 -13.52 -7.55
N ASP A 4 10.59 -14.01 -6.54
CA ASP A 4 9.56 -13.20 -5.91
C ASP A 4 10.28 -11.91 -5.49
N PRO A 5 9.99 -10.76 -6.13
CA PRO A 5 10.55 -9.52 -5.65
C PRO A 5 10.07 -9.41 -4.20
N LYS A 6 10.98 -9.09 -3.27
CA LYS A 6 10.68 -8.90 -1.83
C LYS A 6 9.70 -7.74 -1.54
N GLY A 7 8.83 -7.39 -2.49
CA GLY A 7 7.74 -6.44 -2.36
C GLY A 7 6.50 -7.09 -1.77
N LEU A 8 5.68 -6.26 -1.12
CA LEU A 8 4.42 -6.62 -0.48
C LEU A 8 4.47 -7.90 0.38
N ASN A 9 5.34 -7.91 1.39
CA ASN A 9 5.41 -8.99 2.38
C ASN A 9 4.33 -8.85 3.47
N ASP A 10 4.31 -9.77 4.45
CA ASP A 10 3.31 -9.79 5.52
C ASP A 10 3.18 -8.48 6.31
N VAL A 11 4.28 -7.73 6.47
CA VAL A 11 4.25 -6.43 7.16
C VAL A 11 3.53 -5.38 6.32
N TYR A 12 3.76 -5.37 5.00
CA TYR A 12 3.03 -4.50 4.08
C TYR A 12 1.54 -4.88 4.03
N PHE A 13 1.25 -6.18 3.90
CA PHE A 13 -0.14 -6.63 3.85
C PHE A 13 -0.89 -6.35 5.17
N GLY A 14 -0.23 -6.57 6.31
CA GLY A 14 -0.76 -6.24 7.63
C GLY A 14 -1.06 -4.75 7.80
N LEU A 15 -0.14 -3.87 7.38
CA LEU A 15 -0.36 -2.43 7.42
C LEU A 15 -1.49 -2.00 6.47
N MET A 16 -1.54 -2.54 5.25
CA MET A 16 -2.63 -2.29 4.30
C MET A 16 -3.98 -2.67 4.90
N MET A 17 -4.08 -3.85 5.52
CA MET A 17 -5.30 -4.29 6.18
C MET A 17 -5.69 -3.40 7.36
N LYS A 18 -4.72 -2.86 8.11
CA LYS A 18 -5.01 -1.88 9.18
C LYS A 18 -5.57 -0.58 8.61
N VAL A 19 -5.03 -0.08 7.50
CA VAL A 19 -5.54 1.12 6.83
C VAL A 19 -6.98 0.89 6.37
N VAL A 20 -7.25 -0.21 5.65
CA VAL A 20 -8.60 -0.55 5.17
C VAL A 20 -9.59 -0.71 6.33
N ARG A 21 -9.20 -1.39 7.42
CA ARG A 21 -10.09 -1.60 8.58
C ARG A 21 -10.34 -0.34 9.39
N ALA A 22 -9.47 0.67 9.30
CA ALA A 22 -9.63 1.90 10.06
C ALA A 22 -10.68 2.85 9.47
N GLY A 23 -10.83 2.86 8.15
CA GLY A 23 -11.68 3.84 7.45
C GLY A 23 -12.54 3.28 6.31
N GLY A 24 -12.50 1.97 6.07
CA GLY A 24 -13.18 1.33 4.95
C GLY A 24 -12.56 1.69 3.60
N GLU A 25 -13.29 1.38 2.52
CA GLU A 25 -12.82 1.56 1.14
C GLU A 25 -12.57 3.03 0.79
N ALA A 26 -13.52 3.92 1.09
CA ALA A 26 -13.43 5.33 0.69
C ALA A 26 -12.21 6.04 1.30
N GLU A 27 -11.96 5.81 2.60
CA GLU A 27 -10.80 6.41 3.27
C GLU A 27 -9.48 5.74 2.84
N PHE A 28 -9.49 4.42 2.57
CA PHE A 28 -8.34 3.74 2.00
C PHE A 28 -7.94 4.35 0.66
N VAL A 29 -8.89 4.56 -0.25
CA VAL A 29 -8.63 5.18 -1.56
C VAL A 29 -8.10 6.60 -1.40
N ALA A 30 -8.67 7.39 -0.48
CA ALA A 30 -8.19 8.74 -0.20
C ALA A 30 -6.76 8.75 0.36
N CYS A 31 -6.43 7.83 1.27
CA CYS A 31 -5.09 7.68 1.84
C CYS A 31 -4.10 7.19 0.79
N ALA A 32 -4.45 6.20 -0.02
CA ALA A 32 -3.61 5.68 -1.10
C ALA A 32 -3.31 6.76 -2.14
N SER A 33 -4.31 7.55 -2.55
CA SER A 33 -4.15 8.61 -3.55
C SER A 33 -3.29 9.77 -3.06
N LYS A 34 -3.29 10.03 -1.75
CA LYS A 34 -2.48 11.10 -1.12
C LYS A 34 -1.19 10.58 -0.51
N GLU A 35 -0.95 9.27 -0.59
CA GLU A 35 0.13 8.56 0.10
C GLU A 35 0.18 8.87 1.62
N THR A 36 -0.99 9.09 2.23
CA THR A 36 -1.13 9.35 3.66
C THR A 36 -1.58 8.11 4.41
N PHE A 37 -1.67 8.21 5.74
CA PHE A 37 -2.23 7.15 6.58
C PHE A 37 -3.36 7.72 7.43
N PRO A 38 -4.41 6.92 7.69
CA PRO A 38 -5.43 7.27 8.65
C PRO A 38 -4.84 7.27 10.06
N LYS A 39 -5.63 7.69 11.05
CA LYS A 39 -5.18 7.72 12.45
C LYS A 39 -5.09 6.30 13.04
N ILE A 40 -4.00 5.59 12.73
CA ILE A 40 -3.76 4.20 13.14
C ILE A 40 -2.47 4.05 13.95
N LYS A 41 -2.48 3.12 14.90
CA LYS A 41 -1.29 2.78 15.67
C LYS A 41 -0.39 1.84 14.85
N MET A 42 0.77 2.36 14.47
CA MET A 42 1.81 1.60 13.78
C MET A 42 2.78 0.98 14.77
N GLY A 43 3.10 -0.30 14.59
CA GLY A 43 4.16 -1.00 15.30
C GLY A 43 5.55 -0.67 14.76
N PRO A 44 6.63 -1.14 15.41
CA PRO A 44 8.01 -0.81 15.02
C PRO A 44 8.38 -1.26 13.61
N ALA A 45 7.89 -2.40 13.14
CA ALA A 45 8.14 -2.89 11.78
C ALA A 45 7.42 -2.04 10.71
N GLU A 46 6.19 -1.60 11.02
CA GLU A 46 5.38 -0.77 10.13
C GLU A 46 5.97 0.64 10.02
N GLN A 47 6.50 1.18 11.11
CA GLN A 47 7.20 2.46 11.11
C GLN A 47 8.43 2.45 10.19
N LYS A 48 9.19 1.34 10.16
CA LYS A 48 10.36 1.19 9.29
C LYS A 48 10.02 1.21 7.80
N ILE A 49 8.82 0.77 7.43
CA ILE A 49 8.39 0.72 6.03
C ILE A 49 7.49 1.90 5.66
N LYS A 50 7.08 2.74 6.61
CA LYS A 50 6.07 3.79 6.43
C LYS A 50 6.38 4.72 5.25
N GLU A 51 7.62 5.16 5.11
CA GLU A 51 8.05 6.11 4.09
C GLU A 51 8.06 5.52 2.67
N VAL A 52 8.23 4.19 2.57
CA VAL A 52 8.30 3.49 1.28
C VAL A 52 7.04 2.67 0.98
N PHE A 53 6.11 2.61 1.93
CA PHE A 53 4.97 1.71 1.93
C PHE A 53 4.13 1.82 0.66
N TRP A 54 3.59 3.01 0.39
CA TRP A 54 2.69 3.24 -0.74
C TRP A 54 3.37 2.97 -2.08
N LYS A 55 4.60 3.47 -2.23
CA LYS A 55 5.41 3.26 -3.43
C LYS A 55 5.66 1.79 -3.72
N GLU A 56 6.07 1.01 -2.73
CA GLU A 56 6.31 -0.42 -2.88
C GLU A 56 5.00 -1.21 -3.09
N CYS A 57 3.91 -0.80 -2.44
CA CYS A 57 2.57 -1.36 -2.71
C CYS A 57 2.15 -1.13 -4.16
N PHE A 58 2.21 0.11 -4.66
CA PHE A 58 1.84 0.41 -6.04
C PHE A 58 2.72 -0.31 -7.05
N LYS A 59 4.04 -0.33 -6.82
CA LYS A 59 4.98 -1.06 -7.67
C LYS A 59 4.68 -2.55 -7.71
N ALA A 60 4.41 -3.18 -6.56
CA ALA A 60 4.09 -4.60 -6.48
C ALA A 60 2.73 -4.94 -7.09
N LEU A 61 1.73 -4.08 -6.90
CA LEU A 61 0.40 -4.30 -7.47
C LEU A 61 0.39 -4.05 -8.98
N GLN A 62 1.17 -3.10 -9.48
CA GLN A 62 1.38 -2.88 -10.91
C GLN A 62 2.12 -4.05 -11.57
N SER A 63 3.21 -4.55 -10.95
CA SER A 63 3.96 -5.68 -11.50
C SER A 63 3.14 -6.97 -11.56
N ARG A 64 2.13 -7.09 -10.69
CA ARG A 64 1.16 -8.20 -10.67
C ARG A 64 -0.05 -7.97 -11.58
N GLY A 65 -0.14 -6.84 -12.29
CA GLY A 65 -1.26 -6.50 -13.17
C GLY A 65 -2.57 -6.15 -12.45
N LEU A 66 -2.54 -5.94 -11.13
CA LEU A 66 -3.71 -5.58 -10.32
C LEU A 66 -4.03 -4.09 -10.41
N LEU A 67 -3.01 -3.27 -10.68
CA LEU A 67 -3.17 -1.86 -10.97
C LEU A 67 -2.71 -1.60 -12.40
N SER A 68 -3.56 -0.91 -13.15
CA SER A 68 -3.14 -0.26 -14.39
C SER A 68 -2.47 1.07 -14.07
N PRO A 69 -1.54 1.55 -14.91
CA PRO A 69 -1.12 2.95 -14.86
C PRO A 69 -2.36 3.83 -14.87
N ALA A 70 -2.39 4.89 -14.06
CA ALA A 70 -3.51 5.81 -14.06
C ALA A 70 -3.67 6.38 -15.48
N ASN A 71 -4.66 5.88 -16.22
CA ASN A 71 -5.07 6.49 -17.48
C ASN A 71 -5.58 7.88 -17.10
N LYS A 72 -4.82 8.92 -17.45
CA LYS A 72 -5.33 10.29 -17.44
C LYS A 72 -6.48 10.31 -18.44
N VAL A 73 -7.71 10.13 -17.96
CA VAL A 73 -8.90 10.50 -18.72
C VAL A 73 -8.78 12.01 -18.88
N ALA A 74 -8.50 12.42 -20.11
CA ALA A 74 -8.39 13.80 -20.54
C ALA A 74 -9.74 14.52 -20.46
#